data_AF-A0A4U6MS56-F1
#
_entry.id   AF-A0A4U6MS56-F1
#
_cell.length_a   1.000
_cell.length_b   1.000
_cell.length_c   1.000
_cell.angle_alpha   90.00
_cell.angle_beta   90.00
_cell.angle_gamma   90.00
#
_symmetry.space_group_name_H-M   'P 1'
#
loop_
_entity.id
_entity.type
_entity.pdbx_description
1 polymer ?
#
loop_
_entity_poly.entity_id
_entity_poly.type
_entity_poly.pdbx_seq_one_letter_code
_entity_poly.pdbx_strand_id
1 'polypeptide(L)'
;MKAKLIMVLLCLSVVGNANAISASYRSQLEKSGCTQVTDGNGTCDIHKSKRENMKHHHAELAPAERTIDQAVAGKKLSEVVPLLVANGWEQDDNAPLEFVSKEGVRMILDVNQSNDQVQGVNLK
;
A
#
# COMPACT_ATOMS: atom_id res chain seq x y z
N MET A 1 -34.79 -16.05 -52.98
CA MET A 1 -35.16 -16.97 -51.87
C MET A 1 -34.10 -16.81 -50.77
N LYS A 2 -34.30 -15.93 -49.79
CA LYS A 2 -34.74 -16.21 -48.40
C LYS A 2 -33.93 -17.31 -47.68
N ALA A 3 -32.97 -16.83 -46.88
CA ALA A 3 -32.50 -17.26 -45.54
C ALA A 3 -32.30 -18.75 -45.19
N LYS A 4 -31.14 -19.06 -44.59
CA LYS A 4 -30.95 -19.49 -43.16
C LYS A 4 -29.46 -19.83 -42.93
N LEU A 5 -28.78 -19.15 -41.99
CA LEU A 5 -28.41 -19.63 -40.64
C LEU A 5 -27.39 -20.80 -40.73
N ILE A 6 -26.13 -20.74 -40.28
CA ILE A 6 -25.59 -20.75 -38.89
C ILE A 6 -24.05 -20.85 -39.06
N MET A 7 -23.20 -20.18 -38.27
CA MET A 7 -22.05 -20.82 -37.56
C MET A 7 -21.26 -19.84 -36.66
N VAL A 8 -21.61 -19.88 -35.37
CA VAL A 8 -20.74 -19.90 -34.17
C VAL A 8 -19.66 -18.80 -34.04
N LEU A 9 -20.01 -17.76 -33.27
CA LEU A 9 -19.07 -16.91 -32.54
C LEU A 9 -18.64 -17.67 -31.27
N LEU A 10 -17.42 -18.22 -31.23
CA LEU A 10 -16.84 -18.83 -30.03
C LEU A 10 -15.80 -17.87 -29.42
N CYS A 11 -16.28 -16.84 -28.73
CA CYS A 11 -15.45 -16.14 -27.75
C CYS A 11 -15.43 -17.00 -26.48
N LEU A 12 -14.32 -17.72 -26.23
CA LEU A 12 -14.05 -18.32 -24.93
C LEU A 12 -13.83 -17.18 -23.91
N SER A 13 -14.90 -16.72 -23.28
CA SER A 13 -14.82 -16.01 -22.01
C SER A 13 -14.94 -17.02 -20.89
N VAL A 14 -13.82 -17.65 -20.52
CA VAL A 14 -13.69 -18.25 -19.19
C VAL A 14 -12.92 -17.27 -18.33
N VAL A 15 -13.74 -16.51 -17.62
CA VAL A 15 -13.47 -15.67 -16.46
C VAL A 15 -12.35 -16.30 -15.62
N GLY A 16 -11.22 -15.59 -15.48
CA GLY A 16 -10.21 -15.97 -14.50
C GLY A 16 -10.89 -16.07 -13.14
N ASN A 17 -10.72 -17.20 -12.46
CA ASN A 17 -11.23 -17.40 -11.11
C ASN A 17 -10.84 -16.18 -10.27
N ALA A 18 -11.83 -15.41 -9.82
CA ALA A 18 -11.64 -14.52 -8.69
C ALA A 18 -11.25 -15.45 -7.55
N ASN A 19 -9.94 -15.59 -7.31
CA ASN A 19 -9.40 -16.52 -6.33
C ASN A 19 -10.14 -16.26 -5.03
N ALA A 20 -10.99 -17.21 -4.64
CA ALA A 20 -11.65 -17.20 -3.36
C ALA A 20 -10.54 -17.41 -2.33
N ILE A 21 -9.90 -16.31 -1.93
CA ILE A 21 -8.93 -16.32 -0.85
C ILE A 21 -9.60 -17.01 0.34
N SER A 22 -8.96 -18.05 0.85
CA SER A 22 -9.45 -18.74 2.04
C SER A 22 -9.55 -17.75 3.20
N ALA A 23 -10.55 -17.92 4.07
CA ALA A 23 -10.68 -17.09 5.27
C ALA A 23 -9.40 -17.14 6.13
N SER A 24 -8.70 -18.27 6.13
CA SER A 24 -7.41 -18.43 6.80
C SER A 24 -6.29 -17.60 6.17
N TYR A 25 -6.25 -17.48 4.83
CA TYR A 25 -5.25 -16.65 4.16
C TYR A 25 -5.55 -15.15 4.36
N ARG A 26 -6.82 -14.72 4.37
CA ARG A 26 -7.16 -13.34 4.78
C ARG A 26 -6.68 -13.02 6.21
N SER A 27 -6.96 -13.91 7.15
CA SER A 27 -6.54 -13.72 8.54
C SER A 27 -5.02 -13.65 8.69
N GLN A 28 -4.29 -14.40 7.87
CA GLN A 28 -2.83 -14.35 7.86
C GLN A 28 -2.31 -13.01 7.31
N LEU A 29 -2.86 -12.52 6.20
CA LEU A 29 -2.53 -11.19 5.64
C LEU A 29 -2.76 -10.07 6.67
N GLU A 30 -3.89 -10.10 7.39
CA GLU A 30 -4.19 -9.09 8.42
C GLU A 30 -3.21 -9.15 9.60
N LYS A 31 -2.83 -10.37 10.05
CA LYS A 31 -1.89 -10.58 11.16
C LYS A 31 -0.45 -10.19 10.80
N SER A 32 -0.02 -10.52 9.59
CA SER A 32 1.32 -10.25 9.08
C SER A 32 1.48 -8.82 8.56
N GLY A 33 0.37 -8.12 8.31
CA GLY A 33 0.36 -6.81 7.67
C GLY A 33 0.67 -6.85 6.17
N CYS A 34 0.72 -8.04 5.57
CA CYS A 34 0.99 -8.21 4.14
C CYS A 34 -0.28 -8.03 3.30
N THR A 35 -0.09 -7.69 2.03
CA THR A 35 -1.08 -7.87 0.97
C THR A 35 -0.77 -9.13 0.15
N GLN A 36 -1.73 -9.62 -0.64
CA GLN A 36 -1.46 -10.73 -1.57
C GLN A 36 -0.31 -10.43 -2.54
N VAL A 37 -0.16 -9.16 -2.93
CA VAL A 37 0.88 -8.74 -3.88
C VAL A 37 2.24 -8.78 -3.19
N THR A 38 2.33 -8.26 -1.97
CA THR A 38 3.60 -8.20 -1.22
C THR A 38 4.06 -9.57 -0.72
N ASP A 39 3.11 -10.46 -0.43
CA ASP A 39 3.41 -11.88 -0.16
C ASP A 39 3.89 -12.57 -1.45
N GLY A 40 3.17 -12.41 -2.55
CA GLY A 40 3.51 -13.04 -3.84
C GLY A 40 4.82 -12.56 -4.47
N ASN A 41 5.28 -11.34 -4.17
CA ASN A 41 6.54 -10.80 -4.67
C ASN A 41 7.70 -10.90 -3.66
N GLY A 42 7.46 -11.47 -2.47
CA GLY A 42 8.48 -11.70 -1.43
C GLY A 42 8.92 -10.47 -0.63
N THR A 43 8.27 -9.31 -0.81
CA THR A 43 8.58 -8.08 -0.04
C THR A 43 8.00 -8.11 1.37
N CYS A 44 6.99 -8.95 1.62
CA CYS A 44 6.39 -9.14 2.93
C CYS A 44 6.16 -10.64 3.16
N ASP A 45 6.67 -11.19 4.27
CA ASP A 45 6.53 -12.61 4.57
C ASP A 45 5.27 -12.84 5.40
N ILE A 46 4.28 -13.55 4.84
CA ILE A 46 3.01 -13.78 5.50
C ILE A 46 3.13 -14.62 6.78
N HIS A 47 4.23 -15.33 6.98
CA HIS A 47 4.49 -16.12 8.19
C HIS A 47 5.18 -15.31 9.30
N LYS A 48 5.62 -14.07 9.02
CA LYS A 48 6.20 -13.15 10.01
C LYS A 48 5.14 -12.27 10.65
N SER A 49 5.42 -11.77 11.86
CA SER A 49 4.57 -10.77 12.49
C SER A 49 4.64 -9.44 11.75
N LYS A 50 3.58 -8.61 11.87
CA LYS A 50 3.56 -7.24 11.33
C LYS A 50 4.81 -6.44 11.69
N ARG A 51 5.28 -6.57 12.94
CA ARG A 51 6.48 -5.86 13.41
C ARG A 51 7.76 -6.33 12.73
N GLU A 52 7.89 -7.62 12.44
CA GLU A 52 9.06 -8.17 11.75
C GLU A 52 9.08 -7.79 10.28
N ASN A 53 7.93 -7.78 9.62
CA ASN A 53 7.81 -7.31 8.24
C ASN A 53 8.10 -5.80 8.13
N MET A 54 7.63 -5.00 9.08
CA MET A 54 8.01 -3.58 9.15
C MET A 54 9.53 -3.41 9.32
N LYS A 55 10.19 -4.20 10.17
CA LYS A 55 11.65 -4.11 10.34
C LYS A 55 12.42 -4.44 9.06
N HIS A 56 11.97 -5.45 8.30
CA HIS A 56 12.58 -5.79 7.01
C HIS A 56 12.39 -4.66 6.00
N HIS A 57 11.18 -4.11 5.91
CA HIS A 57 10.92 -2.93 5.09
C HIS A 57 11.85 -1.77 5.46
N HIS A 58 12.00 -1.47 6.76
CA HIS A 58 12.88 -0.40 7.20
C HIS A 58 14.36 -0.66 6.88
N ALA A 59 14.81 -1.92 6.85
CA ALA A 59 16.21 -2.24 6.57
C ALA A 59 16.64 -1.80 5.15
N GLU A 60 15.72 -1.79 4.18
CA GLU A 60 15.97 -1.36 2.80
C GLU A 60 15.86 0.16 2.59
N LEU A 61 15.20 0.91 3.48
CA LEU A 61 15.01 2.36 3.34
C LEU A 61 16.30 3.17 3.59
N ALA A 62 16.39 4.37 3.01
CA ALA A 62 17.45 5.32 3.35
C ALA A 62 17.34 5.76 4.84
N PRO A 63 18.45 6.18 5.51
CA PRO A 63 18.42 6.56 6.93
C PRO A 63 17.38 7.64 7.29
N ALA A 64 17.20 8.65 6.42
CA ALA A 64 16.23 9.73 6.63
C ALA A 64 14.79 9.19 6.54
N GLU A 65 14.52 8.39 5.52
CA GLU A 65 13.23 7.73 5.28
C GLU A 65 12.85 6.81 6.44
N ARG A 66 13.78 5.95 6.90
CA ARG A 66 13.59 5.12 8.10
C ARG A 66 13.16 5.91 9.33
N THR A 67 13.77 7.06 9.56
CA THR A 67 13.53 7.85 10.78
C THR A 67 12.13 8.43 10.77
N ILE A 68 11.70 8.94 9.61
CA ILE A 68 10.37 9.49 9.44
C ILE A 68 9.33 8.36 9.48
N ASP A 69 9.59 7.26 8.78
CA ASP A 69 8.73 6.07 8.75
C ASP A 69 8.44 5.55 10.16
N GLN A 70 9.49 5.39 10.99
CA GLN A 70 9.34 4.99 12.39
C GLN A 70 8.50 5.96 13.23
N ALA A 71 8.51 7.26 12.90
CA ALA A 71 7.76 8.27 13.62
C ALA A 71 6.27 8.29 13.24
N VAL A 72 5.92 7.91 12.00
CA VAL A 72 4.56 8.07 11.46
C VAL A 72 3.83 6.75 11.25
N ALA A 73 4.53 5.64 11.01
CA ALA A 73 3.93 4.35 10.72
C ALA A 73 3.07 3.86 11.90
N GLY A 74 1.85 3.41 11.58
CA GLY A 74 0.85 2.97 12.55
C GLY A 74 0.01 4.09 13.16
N LYS A 75 0.32 5.37 12.91
CA LYS A 75 -0.50 6.50 13.39
C LYS A 75 -1.63 6.82 12.42
N LYS A 76 -2.65 7.52 12.92
CA LYS A 76 -3.74 8.04 12.08
C LYS A 76 -3.22 9.21 11.23
N LEU A 77 -3.69 9.31 9.99
CA LEU A 77 -3.36 10.42 9.10
C LEU A 77 -3.64 11.78 9.75
N SER A 78 -4.76 11.91 10.46
CA SER A 78 -5.14 13.12 11.20
C SER A 78 -4.17 13.52 12.32
N GLU A 79 -3.39 12.57 12.85
CA GLU A 79 -2.32 12.83 13.83
C GLU A 79 -1.01 13.20 13.12
N VAL A 80 -0.72 12.55 12.00
CA VAL A 80 0.54 12.71 11.27
C VAL A 80 0.61 14.03 10.51
N VAL A 81 -0.42 14.41 9.77
CA VAL A 81 -0.43 15.66 8.98
C VAL A 81 -0.05 16.90 9.79
N PRO A 82 -0.70 17.19 10.95
CA PRO A 82 -0.32 18.37 11.73
C PRO A 82 1.09 18.27 12.30
N LEU A 83 1.59 17.07 12.61
CA LEU A 83 2.97 16.89 13.05
C LEU A 83 3.95 17.22 11.93
N LEU A 84 3.70 16.79 10.70
CA LEU A 84 4.56 17.10 9.56
C LEU A 84 4.62 18.61 9.28
N VAL A 85 3.45 19.25 9.26
CA VAL A 85 3.34 20.71 9.08
C VAL A 85 4.06 21.46 10.20
N ALA A 86 3.89 21.05 11.46
CA ALA A 86 4.60 21.64 12.59
C ALA A 86 6.14 21.47 12.51
N ASN A 87 6.61 20.42 11.84
CA ASN A 87 8.03 20.16 11.60
C ASN A 87 8.56 20.78 10.29
N GLY A 88 7.78 21.66 9.64
CA GLY A 88 8.23 22.43 8.50
C GLY A 88 8.12 21.70 7.15
N TRP A 89 7.31 20.65 7.08
CA TRP A 89 6.88 20.06 5.82
C TRP A 89 5.65 20.80 5.29
N GLU A 90 5.65 21.16 4.02
CA GLU A 90 4.52 21.81 3.36
C GLU A 90 3.71 20.77 2.60
N GLN A 91 2.41 20.71 2.86
CA GLN A 91 1.50 19.78 2.17
C GLN A 91 1.16 20.34 0.78
N ASP A 92 1.15 19.50 -0.26
CA ASP A 92 0.71 19.92 -1.59
C ASP A 92 -0.83 20.02 -1.63
N ASP A 93 -1.34 21.20 -1.99
CA ASP A 93 -2.79 21.48 -2.09
C ASP A 93 -3.51 20.57 -3.09
N ASN A 94 -2.79 20.07 -4.11
CA ASN A 94 -3.33 19.20 -5.15
C ASN A 94 -3.07 17.71 -4.86
N ALA A 95 -2.22 17.40 -3.87
CA ALA A 95 -1.84 16.05 -3.50
C ALA A 95 -1.72 15.93 -1.97
N PRO A 96 -2.82 15.66 -1.24
CA PRO A 96 -2.87 15.75 0.23
C PRO A 96 -2.04 14.69 0.97
N LEU A 97 -1.44 13.73 0.26
CA LEU A 97 -0.50 12.78 0.84
C LEU A 97 0.97 13.14 0.54
N GLU A 98 1.20 14.18 -0.26
CA GLU A 98 2.52 14.66 -0.63
C GLU A 98 2.91 15.87 0.20
N PHE A 99 4.16 15.84 0.65
CA PHE A 99 4.76 16.84 1.52
C PHE A 99 6.13 17.23 0.98
N VAL A 100 6.47 18.51 1.03
CA VAL A 100 7.73 19.05 0.55
C VAL A 100 8.49 19.68 1.71
N SER A 101 9.75 19.31 1.88
CA SER A 101 10.61 19.98 2.86
C SER A 101 11.10 21.33 2.31
N LYS A 102 11.60 22.21 3.19
CA LYS A 102 12.28 23.45 2.78
C LYS A 102 13.48 23.24 1.84
N GLU A 103 14.05 22.04 1.86
CA GLU A 103 15.18 21.63 1.03
C GLU A 103 14.73 21.07 -0.33
N GLY A 104 13.42 20.99 -0.59
CA GLY A 104 12.85 20.50 -1.84
C GLY A 104 12.69 18.99 -1.92
N VAL A 105 12.92 18.26 -0.82
CA VAL A 105 12.69 16.81 -0.74
C VAL A 105 11.19 16.55 -0.72
N ARG A 106 10.72 15.64 -1.57
CA ARG A 106 9.32 15.24 -1.59
C ARG A 106 9.13 13.97 -0.78
N MET A 107 8.12 13.96 0.06
CA MET A 107 7.70 12.81 0.85
C MET A 107 6.26 12.49 0.52
N ILE A 108 5.96 11.20 0.37
CA ILE A 108 4.60 10.71 0.13
C ILE A 108 4.23 9.76 1.25
N LEU A 109 3.10 10.01 1.90
CA LEU A 109 2.55 9.11 2.90
C LEU A 109 1.84 7.93 2.24
N ASP A 110 2.23 6.72 2.61
CA ASP A 110 1.43 5.53 2.31
C ASP A 110 0.35 5.40 3.39
N VAL A 111 -0.92 5.44 2.99
CA VAL A 111 -2.07 5.43 3.90
C VAL A 111 -3.02 4.30 3.54
N ASN A 112 -3.35 3.49 4.54
CA ASN A 112 -4.41 2.51 4.45
C ASN A 112 -5.78 3.22 4.38
N GLN A 113 -6.40 3.19 3.20
CA GLN A 113 -7.67 3.86 2.92
C GLN A 113 -8.88 3.31 3.70
N SER A 114 -8.77 2.11 4.29
CA SER A 114 -9.88 1.51 5.05
C SER A 114 -9.92 1.98 6.51
N ASN A 115 -8.80 2.49 7.04
CA ASN A 115 -8.70 2.87 8.44
C ASN A 115 -7.84 4.11 8.69
N ASP A 116 -7.49 4.87 7.67
CA ASP A 116 -6.69 6.09 7.72
C ASP A 116 -5.35 5.95 8.47
N GLN A 117 -4.78 4.75 8.53
CA GLN A 117 -3.51 4.49 9.19
C GLN A 117 -2.36 4.69 8.20
N VAL A 118 -1.36 5.48 8.57
CA VAL A 118 -0.12 5.60 7.80
C VAL A 118 0.65 4.28 7.89
N GLN A 119 0.95 3.66 6.76
CA GLN A 119 1.69 2.40 6.65
C GLN A 119 3.18 2.64 6.52
N GLY A 120 3.57 3.79 5.96
CA GLY A 120 4.95 4.23 5.83
C GLY A 120 5.09 5.52 5.04
N VAL A 121 6.32 5.85 4.65
CA VAL A 121 6.65 7.01 3.81
C VAL A 121 7.54 6.62 2.64
N ASN A 122 7.43 7.36 1.55
CA ASN A 122 8.34 7.27 0.41
C ASN A 122 8.99 8.63 0.17
N LEU A 123 10.32 8.70 0.16
CA LEU A 123 11.04 9.92 -0.22
C LEU A 123 11.40 9.92 -1.73
N LYS A 124 11.21 11.06 -2.38
CA LYS A 124 11.50 11.31 -3.81
C LYS A 124 12.50 12.44 -4.00
#